data_AF-A0A8J8MDX4-F1
#
_entry.id   AF-A0A8J8MDX4-F1
#
_cell.length_a   1.000
_cell.length_b   1.000
_cell.length_c   1.000
_cell.angle_alpha   90.00
_cell.angle_beta   90.00
_cell.angle_gamma   90.00
#
_symmetry.space_group_name_H-M   'P 1'
#
loop_
_entity.id
_entity.type
_entity.pdbx_description
1 polymer ?
#
loop_
_entity_poly.entity_id
_entity_poly.type
_entity_poly.pdbx_seq_one_letter_code
_entity_poly.pdbx_strand_id
1 'polypeptide(L)'
;MNKIRGIHVRVGEKPEVIEFKNTYEEYRKLVGGDIELAILDKNAVIFCNAVGKLIGLEGNRSLDNGDIIAGNFVIVGDDGSGESLSLTDK
;
A
#
# COMPACT_ATOMS: atom_id res chain seq x y z
N MET A 1 -15.14 -3.91 -13.22
CA MET A 1 -13.79 -3.80 -12.64
C MET A 1 -13.57 -4.94 -11.67
N ASN A 2 -12.37 -5.54 -11.70
CA ASN A 2 -12.02 -6.64 -10.81
C ASN A 2 -11.72 -6.11 -9.39
N LYS A 3 -12.11 -6.87 -8.37
CA LYS A 3 -11.70 -6.61 -6.98
C LYS A 3 -10.45 -7.43 -6.69
N ILE A 4 -9.60 -6.92 -5.80
CA ILE A 4 -8.44 -7.64 -5.30
C ILE A 4 -8.40 -7.64 -3.78
N ARG A 5 -7.76 -8.65 -3.23
CA ARG A 5 -7.46 -8.78 -1.80
C ARG A 5 -6.09 -8.16 -1.50
N GLY A 6 -6.03 -7.27 -0.53
CA GLY A 6 -4.80 -6.62 -0.07
C GLY A 6 -4.77 -6.47 1.45
N ILE A 7 -3.71 -5.89 1.97
CA ILE A 7 -3.58 -5.54 3.40
C ILE A 7 -3.51 -4.02 3.51
N HIS A 8 -4.45 -3.42 4.21
CA HIS A 8 -4.44 -2.00 4.54
C HIS A 8 -3.88 -1.80 5.94
N VAL A 9 -2.89 -0.90 6.05
CA VAL A 9 -2.26 -0.56 7.33
C VAL A 9 -2.50 0.92 7.59
N ARG A 10 -3.47 1.19 8.47
CA ARG A 10 -3.71 2.53 8.98
C ARG A 10 -2.71 2.89 10.07
N VAL A 11 -2.39 4.18 10.17
CA VAL A 11 -1.46 4.69 11.19
C VAL A 11 -1.94 4.28 12.57
N GLY A 12 -1.05 3.74 13.40
CA GLY A 12 -1.35 3.31 14.78
C GLY A 12 -2.22 2.05 14.89
N GLU A 13 -2.72 1.50 13.79
CA GLU A 13 -3.59 0.32 13.79
C GLU A 13 -2.84 -0.97 13.44
N LYS A 14 -3.50 -2.10 13.72
CA LYS A 14 -3.06 -3.41 13.22
C LYS A 14 -3.38 -3.53 11.72
N PRO A 15 -2.58 -4.28 10.95
CA PRO A 15 -2.89 -4.57 9.56
C PRO A 15 -4.26 -5.24 9.40
N GLU A 16 -5.01 -4.84 8.39
CA GLU A 16 -6.34 -5.37 8.07
C GLU A 16 -6.37 -5.92 6.64
N VAL A 17 -6.88 -7.14 6.46
CA VAL A 17 -7.14 -7.69 5.13
C VAL A 17 -8.39 -7.04 4.57
N ILE A 18 -8.28 -6.48 3.37
CA ILE A 18 -9.39 -5.79 2.68
C ILE A 18 -9.59 -6.32 1.27
N GLU A 19 -10.81 -6.15 0.74
CA GLU A 19 -11.12 -6.29 -0.67
C GLU A 19 -11.55 -4.96 -1.26
N PHE A 20 -10.93 -4.54 -2.36
CA PHE A 20 -11.21 -3.25 -2.99
C PHE A 20 -11.11 -3.34 -4.51
N LYS A 21 -11.64 -2.35 -5.24
CA LYS A 21 -11.54 -2.35 -6.71
C LYS A 21 -10.09 -2.05 -7.09
N ASN A 22 -9.51 -2.85 -7.99
CA ASN A 22 -8.16 -2.61 -8.48
C ASN A 22 -8.14 -1.42 -9.45
N THR A 23 -8.11 -0.21 -8.90
CA THR A 23 -8.21 1.04 -9.64
C THR A 23 -7.42 2.12 -8.93
N TYR A 24 -6.77 3.00 -9.69
CA TYR A 24 -6.01 4.13 -9.16
C TYR A 24 -6.77 4.94 -8.10
N GLU A 25 -8.04 5.27 -8.37
CA GLU A 25 -8.87 6.05 -7.44
C GLU A 25 -9.13 5.35 -6.10
N GLU A 26 -9.26 4.02 -6.07
CA GLU A 26 -9.40 3.31 -4.79
C GLU A 26 -8.08 3.27 -4.02
N TYR A 27 -6.93 3.10 -4.69
CA TYR A 27 -5.64 3.21 -4.01
C TYR A 27 -5.45 4.59 -3.37
N ARG A 28 -5.76 5.66 -4.11
CA ARG A 28 -5.65 7.04 -3.60
C ARG A 28 -6.51 7.27 -2.36
N LYS A 29 -7.73 6.75 -2.34
CA LYS A 29 -8.62 6.84 -1.17
C LYS A 29 -8.03 6.11 0.03
N LEU A 30 -7.47 4.92 -0.18
CA LEU A 30 -6.88 4.12 0.89
C LEU A 30 -5.65 4.81 1.52
N VAL A 31 -4.78 5.40 0.69
CA VAL A 31 -3.54 6.05 1.16
C VAL A 31 -3.68 7.54 1.46
N GLY A 32 -4.83 8.15 1.13
CA GLY A 32 -5.14 9.55 1.42
C GLY A 32 -4.45 10.56 0.51
N GLY A 33 -4.22 10.25 -0.77
CA GLY A 33 -3.57 11.16 -1.72
C GLY A 33 -3.10 10.46 -3.00
N ASP A 34 -2.27 11.13 -3.79
CA ASP A 34 -1.59 10.48 -4.91
C ASP A 34 -0.65 9.39 -4.42
N ILE A 35 -0.47 8.35 -5.23
CA ILE A 35 0.21 7.13 -4.78
C ILE A 35 1.64 7.05 -5.31
N GLU A 36 2.51 6.49 -4.49
CA GLU A 36 3.86 6.03 -4.85
C GLU A 36 3.95 4.53 -4.55
N LEU A 37 4.79 3.84 -5.32
CA LEU A 37 5.03 2.41 -5.17
C LEU A 37 6.41 2.17 -4.56
N ALA A 38 6.47 1.28 -3.57
CA ALA A 38 7.71 0.71 -3.04
C ALA A 38 7.69 -0.82 -3.15
N ILE A 39 8.82 -1.43 -3.50
CA ILE A 39 8.96 -2.89 -3.57
C ILE A 39 9.10 -3.43 -2.13
N LEU A 40 8.21 -4.34 -1.74
CA LEU A 40 8.30 -5.04 -0.44
C LEU A 40 9.03 -6.37 -0.61
N ASP A 41 8.67 -7.13 -1.64
CA ASP A 41 9.27 -8.42 -1.98
C ASP A 41 9.10 -8.67 -3.49
N LYS A 42 9.66 -9.76 -4.02
CA LYS A 42 9.59 -10.17 -5.43
C LYS A 42 8.16 -10.20 -5.98
N ASN A 43 7.18 -10.55 -5.15
CA ASN A 43 5.78 -10.73 -5.55
C ASN A 43 4.82 -9.80 -4.78
N ALA A 44 5.33 -8.76 -4.12
CA ALA A 44 4.51 -7.87 -3.31
C ALA A 44 5.03 -6.44 -3.31
N VAL A 45 4.11 -5.49 -3.40
CA VAL A 45 4.40 -4.06 -3.44
C VAL A 45 3.57 -3.31 -2.42
N ILE A 46 4.09 -2.17 -2.01
CA ILE A 46 3.43 -1.20 -1.14
C ILE A 46 3.00 -0.01 -1.99
N PHE A 47 1.74 0.38 -1.86
CA PHE A 47 1.25 1.68 -2.26
C PHE A 47 1.11 2.58 -1.04
N CYS A 48 1.73 3.76 -1.07
CA CYS A 48 1.63 4.76 -0.02
C CYS A 48 1.41 6.16 -0.60
N ASN A 49 1.20 7.16 0.24
CA ASN A 49 1.03 8.54 -0.20
C ASN A 49 2.36 9.12 -0.73
N ALA A 50 2.39 9.55 -1.99
CA ALA A 50 3.58 10.03 -2.70
C ALA A 50 4.23 11.28 -2.10
N VAL A 51 3.46 12.09 -1.37
CA VAL A 51 3.95 13.32 -0.73
C VAL A 51 3.74 13.30 0.79
N GLY A 52 3.44 12.13 1.37
CA GLY A 52 3.04 12.00 2.77
C GLY A 52 4.05 12.61 3.75
N LYS A 53 5.35 12.38 3.50
CA LYS A 53 6.42 12.96 4.32
C LYS A 53 6.50 14.49 4.18
N LEU A 54 6.34 15.00 2.96
CA LEU A 54 6.43 16.44 2.67
C LEU A 54 5.29 17.23 3.32
N ILE A 55 4.10 16.63 3.41
CA ILE A 55 2.93 17.25 4.04
C ILE A 55 2.81 16.93 5.54
N GLY A 56 3.78 16.20 6.11
CA GLY A 56 3.84 15.91 7.54
C GLY A 56 2.84 14.86 8.04
N LEU A 57 2.49 13.87 7.21
CA LEU A 57 1.72 12.71 7.70
C LEU A 57 2.50 11.96 8.78
N GLU A 58 1.77 11.39 9.74
CA GLU A 58 2.36 10.63 10.84
C GLU A 58 3.07 9.36 10.32
N GLY A 59 4.22 9.03 10.92
CA GLY A 59 4.98 7.83 10.59
C GLY A 59 4.21 6.56 10.95
N ASN A 60 4.13 5.62 10.02
CA ASN A 60 3.35 4.38 10.19
C ASN A 60 4.25 3.18 10.49
N ARG A 61 5.21 2.86 9.60
CA ARG A 61 6.16 1.74 9.77
C ARG A 61 7.53 2.11 9.22
N SER A 62 8.57 1.62 9.88
CA SER A 62 9.94 1.65 9.38
C SER A 62 10.17 0.51 8.38
N LEU A 63 10.94 0.78 7.35
CA LEU A 63 11.46 -0.19 6.39
C LEU A 63 12.89 -0.60 6.78
N ASP A 64 13.32 -1.78 6.35
CA ASP A 64 14.65 -2.31 6.68
C ASP A 64 15.80 -1.46 6.13
N ASN A 65 15.53 -0.65 5.10
CA ASN A 65 16.47 0.31 4.53
C ASN A 65 16.62 1.61 5.35
N GLY A 66 15.96 1.71 6.51
CA GLY A 66 15.98 2.88 7.39
C GLY A 66 14.97 3.98 7.02
N ASP A 67 14.19 3.80 5.96
CA ASP A 67 13.13 4.73 5.59
C ASP A 67 11.84 4.51 6.40
N ILE A 68 10.94 5.49 6.39
CA ILE A 68 9.65 5.44 7.11
C ILE A 68 8.52 5.68 6.13
N ILE A 69 7.50 4.82 6.14
CA ILE A 69 6.25 5.10 5.45
C ILE A 69 5.44 6.10 6.29
N ALA A 70 5.06 7.24 5.70
CA ALA A 70 4.23 8.25 6.34
C ALA A 70 2.78 8.16 5.83
N GLY A 71 1.82 8.10 6.76
CA GLY A 71 0.40 7.90 6.45
C GLY A 71 0.00 6.44 6.25
N ASN A 72 -1.22 6.24 5.75
CA ASN A 72 -1.74 4.90 5.45
C ASN A 72 -1.05 4.31 4.22
N PHE A 73 -0.96 2.98 4.18
CA PHE A 73 -0.46 2.27 3.01
C PHE A 73 -1.19 0.94 2.79
N VAL A 74 -1.10 0.43 1.57
CA VAL A 74 -1.71 -0.83 1.16
C VAL A 74 -0.65 -1.74 0.57
N ILE A 75 -0.68 -3.01 0.97
CA ILE A 75 0.13 -4.08 0.36
C ILE A 75 -0.76 -4.90 -0.57
N VAL A 76 -0.28 -5.15 -1.78
CA VAL A 76 -0.90 -6.06 -2.74
C VAL A 76 0.15 -6.98 -3.36
N GLY A 77 -0.32 -8.05 -4.00
CA GLY A 77 0.57 -8.88 -4.81
C GLY A 77 0.98 -8.15 -6.09
N ASP A 78 2.14 -8.49 -6.62
CA ASP A 78 2.68 -8.01 -7.89
C ASP A 78 2.92 -9.20 -8.83
N ASP A 79 2.46 -9.10 -10.07
CA ASP A 79 2.70 -10.14 -11.09
C ASP A 79 4.06 -10.00 -11.79
N GLY A 80 4.81 -8.95 -11.46
CA GLY A 80 6.12 -8.64 -12.04
C GLY A 80 6.03 -7.97 -13.42
N SER A 81 4.82 -7.69 -13.92
CA SER A 81 4.57 -6.89 -15.12
C SER A 81 4.09 -5.47 -14.79
N GLY A 82 3.91 -5.16 -13.51
CA GLY A 82 3.38 -3.89 -13.01
C GLY A 82 1.88 -3.92 -12.73
N GLU A 83 1.23 -5.09 -12.80
CA GLU A 83 -0.18 -5.26 -12.48
C GLU A 83 -0.37 -5.86 -11.09
N SER A 84 -1.33 -5.30 -10.33
CA SER A 84 -1.63 -5.78 -8.99
C SER A 84 -2.52 -7.02 -9.00
N LEU A 85 -2.17 -8.00 -8.16
CA LEU A 85 -2.95 -9.22 -7.93
C LEU A 85 -3.35 -9.38 -6.45
N SER A 86 -4.32 -10.25 -6.23
CA SER A 86 -4.83 -10.54 -4.88
C SER A 86 -3.79 -11.31 -4.05
N LEU A 87 -3.55 -10.86 -2.81
CA LEU A 87 -2.77 -11.62 -1.84
C LEU A 87 -3.50 -12.92 -1.45
N THR A 88 -2.76 -14.02 -1.43
CA THR A 88 -3.23 -15.33 -0.94
C THR A 88 -2.80 -15.56 0.51
N ASP A 89 -3.39 -16.56 1.17
CA ASP A 89 -2.95 -17.01 2.50
C ASP A 89 -1.77 -17.99 2.43
N LYS A 90 -1.30 -18.30 1.21
CA LYS A 90 -0.12 -19.10 0.91
C LYS A 90 1.02 -18.21 0.46
#